data_AF-A0AAV9CLP8-F1
#
_entry.id   AF-A0AAV9CLP8-F1
#
_cell.length_a   1.000
_cell.length_b   1.000
_cell.length_c   1.000
_cell.angle_alpha   90.00
_cell.angle_beta   90.00
_cell.angle_gamma   90.00
#
_symmetry.space_group_name_H-M   'P 1'
#
loop_
_entity.id
_entity.type
_entity.pdbx_description
1 polymer ?
#
loop_
_entity_poly.entity_id
_entity_poly.type
_entity_poly.pdbx_seq_one_letter_code
_entity_poly.pdbx_strand_id
1 'polypeptide(L)'
;MLPLHWTSLAYEALIDDKDNTTVLFVKGLNLRPERLADASRFACVYGWDFSRPKYLLSSTAISVAQEIVRCRTPLSVLNLNPNPVKVSVMVRPPRGLPLVLPSVARPNPLPPPPPAAAAAHALCACTMLRNQARFLREWVTYHARVGVGRWFVYDNNSDDGLELTVASLVSSGFEVTRHAWPWVKTQEAGFAHCAVRARQARCAWVAFTDVDEFLYLPNVNRMTSPAPMREVLARLPRMIGEVRVACHSFGPSGRIRAPARGVTVGYTCRLASPERHKSIMRPEALDGSLVNVVHHFRLGDGYGYENLERAEVVVNHYKYQAWEVFKEKFYRRVATYVADWQEKGNEGSKDRAPGLGTEAIEPPDWAQRFCEVVDTGLRDWVVREFADPRTGRLAWEV
;
A
#
# COMPACT_ATOMS: atom_id res chain seq x y z
N MET A 1 11.24 10.39 31.19
CA MET A 1 10.67 10.31 29.82
C MET A 1 9.19 10.08 29.98
N LEU A 2 8.33 11.05 29.62
CA LEU A 2 6.89 10.82 29.58
C LEU A 2 6.60 9.73 28.54
N PRO A 3 5.63 8.82 28.77
CA PRO A 3 5.25 7.83 27.78
C PRO A 3 4.84 8.55 26.49
N LEU A 4 5.45 8.18 25.36
CA LEU A 4 5.05 8.67 24.06
C LEU A 4 3.60 8.25 23.82
N HIS A 5 2.69 9.22 23.77
CA HIS A 5 1.33 8.97 23.34
C HIS A 5 1.33 8.73 21.82
N TRP A 6 1.24 7.47 21.41
CA TRP A 6 1.22 7.05 19.99
C TRP A 6 0.05 7.64 19.17
N THR A 7 -0.87 8.34 19.82
CA THR A 7 -2.00 9.04 19.22
C THR A 7 -1.63 10.43 18.69
N SER A 8 -0.49 11.01 19.09
CA SER A 8 -0.05 12.33 18.64
C SER A 8 1.49 12.42 18.56
N LEU A 9 2.03 12.13 17.37
CA LEU A 9 3.46 11.92 17.16
C LEU A 9 3.83 12.14 15.68
N ALA A 10 4.90 12.89 15.43
CA ALA A 10 5.61 12.86 14.15
C ALA A 10 6.52 11.62 14.11
N TYR A 11 6.20 10.65 13.26
CA TYR A 11 6.71 9.29 13.38
C TYR A 11 7.67 8.85 12.28
N GLU A 12 7.54 9.40 11.07
CA GLU A 12 8.44 9.12 9.96
C GLU A 12 8.62 10.38 9.11
N ALA A 13 9.76 10.52 8.44
CA ALA A 13 9.94 11.53 7.41
C ALA A 13 10.91 11.06 6.32
N LEU A 14 10.80 11.65 5.14
CA LEU A 14 11.80 11.55 4.08
C LEU A 14 11.98 12.90 3.39
N ILE A 15 13.11 13.06 2.72
CA ILE A 15 13.30 14.16 1.77
C ILE A 15 12.95 13.65 0.38
N ASP A 16 12.04 14.35 -0.27
CA ASP A 16 11.62 14.13 -1.65
C ASP A 16 12.58 14.87 -2.59
N ASP A 17 13.28 14.12 -3.43
CA ASP A 17 14.30 14.66 -4.34
C ASP A 17 13.72 15.45 -5.51
N LYS A 18 12.43 15.27 -5.81
CA LYS A 18 11.72 15.96 -6.89
C LYS A 18 11.71 17.48 -6.70
N ASP A 19 11.58 17.94 -5.47
CA ASP A 19 11.44 19.36 -5.13
C ASP A 19 12.21 19.77 -3.86
N ASN A 20 13.07 18.88 -3.34
CA ASN A 20 13.84 19.07 -2.10
C ASN A 20 12.97 19.42 -0.89
N THR A 21 11.75 18.87 -0.82
CA THR A 21 10.84 19.07 0.32
C THR A 21 10.89 17.89 1.29
N THR A 22 10.57 18.15 2.55
CA THR A 22 10.45 17.12 3.58
C THR A 22 9.00 16.67 3.61
N VAL A 23 8.77 15.38 3.41
CA VAL A 23 7.47 14.74 3.61
C VAL A 23 7.48 14.10 4.99
N LEU A 24 6.70 14.68 5.90
CA LEU A 24 6.59 14.29 7.29
C LEU A 24 5.26 13.55 7.53
N PHE A 25 5.34 12.42 8.22
CA PHE A 25 4.18 11.62 8.60
C PHE A 25 3.85 11.80 10.08
N VAL A 26 2.59 12.17 10.37
CA VAL A 26 2.16 12.67 11.68
C VAL A 26 0.81 12.11 12.09
N LYS A 27 0.75 11.54 13.31
CA LYS A 27 -0.50 11.20 14.01
C LYS A 27 -1.00 12.36 14.86
N GLY A 28 -2.31 12.43 15.05
CA GLY A 28 -2.93 13.33 16.04
C GLY A 28 -3.33 14.72 15.54
N LEU A 29 -3.30 14.96 14.23
CA LEU A 29 -3.72 16.25 13.64
C LEU A 29 -5.26 16.41 13.54
N ASN A 30 -6.03 15.33 13.69
CA ASN A 30 -7.51 15.32 13.63
C ASN A 30 -8.09 16.03 12.39
N LEU A 31 -7.46 15.79 11.23
CA LEU A 31 -7.87 16.40 9.96
C LEU A 31 -9.01 15.62 9.31
N ARG A 32 -9.75 16.30 8.43
CA ARG A 32 -10.79 15.65 7.63
C ARG A 32 -10.13 14.72 6.58
N PRO A 33 -10.62 13.48 6.40
CA PRO A 33 -10.14 12.60 5.34
C PRO A 33 -10.26 13.27 3.97
N GLU A 34 -9.32 12.94 3.06
CA GLU A 34 -9.34 13.34 1.64
C GLU A 34 -9.30 14.85 1.36
N ARG A 35 -9.13 15.69 2.38
CA ARG A 35 -9.15 17.16 2.25
C ARG A 35 -7.84 17.77 2.69
N LEU A 36 -7.42 18.80 1.95
CA LEU A 36 -6.35 19.69 2.39
C LEU A 36 -6.82 20.49 3.59
N ALA A 37 -5.98 20.58 4.61
CA ALA A 37 -6.09 21.54 5.68
C ALA A 37 -5.48 22.88 5.25
N ASP A 38 -5.83 23.94 5.98
CA ASP A 38 -5.17 25.23 5.85
C ASP A 38 -3.71 25.14 6.37
N ALA A 39 -2.76 25.07 5.43
CA ALA A 39 -1.34 24.88 5.73
C ALA A 39 -0.74 26.05 6.53
N SER A 40 -1.33 27.25 6.50
CA SER A 40 -0.84 28.41 7.26
C SER A 40 -0.87 28.18 8.78
N ARG A 41 -1.73 27.27 9.22
CA ARG A 41 -1.85 26.83 10.62
C ARG A 41 -0.74 25.89 11.06
N PHE A 42 0.19 25.53 10.18
CA PHE A 42 1.24 24.57 10.44
C PHE A 42 2.62 25.12 10.06
N ALA A 43 3.66 24.59 10.67
CA ALA A 43 5.05 24.78 10.26
C ALA A 43 5.85 23.52 10.60
N CYS A 44 6.84 23.17 9.81
CA CYS A 44 7.81 22.16 10.24
C CYS A 44 8.87 22.81 11.13
N VAL A 45 9.33 22.06 12.13
CA VAL A 45 10.45 22.46 12.99
C VAL A 45 11.51 21.36 12.98
N TYR A 46 12.76 21.76 12.82
CA TYR A 46 13.92 20.87 12.73
C TYR A 46 14.86 21.13 13.90
N GLY A 47 15.34 20.08 14.54
CA GLY A 47 16.27 20.16 15.65
C GLY A 47 16.50 18.82 16.34
N TRP A 48 17.40 18.79 17.33
CA TRP A 48 17.70 17.58 18.11
C TRP A 48 16.82 17.46 19.37
N ASP A 49 16.38 18.59 19.94
CA ASP A 49 15.62 18.68 21.19
C ASP A 49 14.48 19.70 21.05
N PHE A 50 13.25 19.19 20.90
CA PHE A 50 12.04 20.00 20.76
C PHE A 50 11.59 20.67 22.07
N SER A 51 12.20 20.34 23.22
CA SER A 51 11.96 21.06 24.48
C SER A 51 12.67 22.42 24.54
N ARG A 52 13.63 22.67 23.63
CA ARG A 52 14.42 23.91 23.57
C ARG A 52 14.13 24.69 22.28
N PRO A 53 13.03 25.47 22.23
CA PRO A 53 12.56 26.10 20.99
C PRO A 53 13.55 27.08 20.34
N LYS A 54 14.48 27.66 21.10
CA LYS A 54 15.50 28.59 20.59
C LYS A 54 16.49 27.97 19.59
N TYR A 55 16.62 26.64 19.58
CA TYR A 55 17.54 25.92 18.68
C TYR A 55 16.80 25.21 17.54
N LEU A 56 15.52 25.52 17.34
CA LEU A 56 14.73 24.91 16.27
C LEU A 56 14.75 25.80 15.02
N LEU A 57 15.02 25.18 13.88
CA LEU A 57 14.82 25.81 12.58
C LEU A 57 13.36 25.62 12.18
N SER A 58 12.65 26.71 11.92
CA SER A 58 11.27 26.65 11.44
C SER A 58 11.22 26.75 9.91
N SER A 59 10.29 26.03 9.29
CA SER A 59 10.04 26.10 7.85
C SER A 59 8.56 26.05 7.53
N THR A 60 8.18 26.63 6.40
CA THR A 60 6.80 26.70 5.92
C THR A 60 6.27 25.31 5.56
N ALA A 61 5.06 25.00 6.05
CA ALA A 61 4.27 23.88 5.54
C ALA A 61 3.63 24.27 4.19
N ILE A 62 3.89 23.45 3.17
CA ILE A 62 3.40 23.62 1.79
C ILE A 62 1.98 23.03 1.68
N SER A 63 1.82 21.81 2.19
CA SER A 63 0.54 21.11 2.18
C SER A 63 0.39 20.27 3.44
N VAL A 64 -0.85 20.14 3.92
CA VAL A 64 -1.19 19.34 5.10
C VAL A 64 -2.48 18.61 4.81
N ALA A 65 -2.48 17.29 4.88
CA ALA A 65 -3.68 16.48 4.73
C ALA A 65 -3.49 15.11 5.36
N GLN A 66 -4.55 14.56 5.95
CA GLN A 66 -4.50 13.23 6.58
C GLN A 66 -3.36 13.17 7.62
N GLU A 67 -2.42 12.24 7.46
CA GLU A 67 -1.21 12.14 8.26
C GLU A 67 0.03 12.72 7.56
N ILE A 68 -0.14 13.45 6.46
CA ILE A 68 0.94 13.89 5.57
C ILE A 68 1.10 15.40 5.68
N VAL A 69 2.32 15.83 6.02
CA VAL A 69 2.75 17.23 6.08
C VAL A 69 3.94 17.40 5.14
N ARG A 70 3.80 18.20 4.09
CA ARG A 70 4.91 18.54 3.19
C ARG A 70 5.45 19.91 3.54
N CYS A 71 6.75 20.04 3.71
CA CYS A 71 7.40 21.28 4.12
C CYS A 71 8.61 21.61 3.24
N ARG A 72 8.91 22.90 3.07
CA ARG A 72 10.20 23.29 2.49
C ARG A 72 11.32 22.76 3.38
N THR A 73 12.29 22.04 2.82
CA THR A 73 13.45 21.60 3.60
C THR A 73 14.44 22.75 3.72
N PRO A 74 14.87 23.14 4.94
CA PRO A 74 15.93 24.13 5.09
C PRO A 74 17.21 23.67 4.37
N LEU A 75 17.93 24.59 3.71
CA LEU A 75 19.19 24.27 3.03
C LEU A 75 20.22 23.66 3.98
N SER A 76 20.24 24.12 5.23
CA SER A 76 21.08 23.53 6.26
C SER A 76 20.74 22.06 6.49
N VAL A 77 19.48 21.64 6.38
CA VAL A 77 19.08 20.23 6.53
C VAL A 77 19.44 19.40 5.30
N LEU A 78 19.29 19.96 4.09
CA LEU A 78 19.67 19.29 2.84
C LEU A 78 21.17 19.00 2.76
N ASN A 79 21.99 19.91 3.29
CA ASN A 79 23.45 19.83 3.24
C ASN A 79 24.07 19.11 4.44
N LEU A 80 23.28 18.59 5.39
CA LEU A 80 23.82 17.88 6.54
C LEU A 80 24.32 16.49 6.13
N ASN A 81 25.63 16.30 6.26
CA ASN A 81 26.22 14.98 6.51
C ASN A 81 25.70 14.44 7.86
N PRO A 82 25.53 13.12 8.01
CA PRO A 82 24.51 12.49 8.85
C PRO A 82 24.57 12.93 10.31
N ASN A 83 23.86 14.01 10.62
CA ASN A 83 23.61 14.49 11.97
C ASN A 83 22.18 14.08 12.37
N PRO A 84 21.93 13.79 13.65
CA PRO A 84 20.67 13.23 14.14
C PRO A 84 19.54 14.27 14.24
N VAL A 85 19.43 15.16 13.25
CA VAL A 85 18.35 16.15 13.19
C VAL A 85 17.01 15.41 13.05
N LYS A 86 16.07 15.75 13.91
CA LYS A 86 14.69 15.32 13.81
C LYS A 86 13.85 16.42 13.19
N VAL A 87 12.72 16.04 12.63
CA VAL A 87 11.70 16.97 12.17
C VAL A 87 10.39 16.72 12.92
N SER A 88 9.69 17.78 13.29
CA SER A 88 8.34 17.71 13.84
C SER A 88 7.45 18.76 13.18
N VAL A 89 6.16 18.74 13.52
CA VAL A 89 5.20 19.76 13.13
C VAL A 89 4.83 20.62 14.33
N MET A 90 4.82 21.93 14.10
CA MET A 90 4.24 22.94 14.96
C MET A 90 2.83 23.26 14.46
N VAL A 91 1.84 23.13 15.34
CA VAL A 91 0.44 23.46 15.08
C VAL A 91 0.12 24.80 15.73
N ARG A 92 -0.49 25.71 14.97
CA ARG A 92 -1.00 27.00 15.44
C ARG A 92 -2.52 26.91 15.60
N PRO A 93 -3.04 26.69 16.81
CA PRO A 93 -4.48 26.69 17.02
C PRO A 93 -5.06 28.10 16.86
N PRO A 94 -6.36 28.25 16.56
CA PRO A 94 -7.01 29.56 16.47
C PRO A 94 -6.97 30.34 17.79
N ARG A 95 -6.89 29.62 18.92
CA ARG A 95 -6.73 30.16 20.27
C ARG A 95 -5.68 29.34 21.01
N GLY A 96 -4.77 30.00 21.71
CA GLY A 96 -3.71 29.37 22.50
C GLY A 96 -2.32 29.47 21.87
N LEU A 97 -1.33 28.88 22.54
CA LEU A 97 0.07 28.90 22.11
C LEU A 97 0.33 27.84 21.03
N PRO A 98 1.32 28.07 20.13
CA PRO A 98 1.78 27.05 19.21
C PRO A 98 2.25 25.79 19.94
N LEU A 99 1.85 24.62 19.45
CA LEU A 99 2.23 23.33 20.01
C LEU A 99 3.15 22.60 19.03
N VAL A 100 4.33 22.19 19.49
CA VAL A 100 5.19 21.27 18.75
C VAL A 100 4.88 19.85 19.18
N LEU A 101 4.55 18.98 18.22
CA LEU A 101 4.31 17.57 18.53
C LEU A 101 5.61 16.85 18.92
N PRO A 102 5.54 15.82 19.78
CA PRO A 102 6.66 14.89 19.95
C PRO A 102 7.07 14.32 18.59
N SER A 103 8.36 13.98 18.45
CA SER A 103 8.85 13.39 17.20
C SER A 103 9.96 12.38 17.40
N VAL A 104 9.85 11.30 16.63
CA VAL A 104 10.92 10.34 16.33
C VAL A 104 11.33 10.38 14.85
N ALA A 105 10.60 11.17 14.03
CA ALA A 105 10.81 11.31 12.60
C ALA A 105 12.16 11.99 12.28
N ARG A 106 12.85 11.46 11.26
CA ARG A 106 14.12 11.97 10.76
C ARG A 106 13.98 12.24 9.26
N PRO A 107 14.34 13.44 8.76
CA PRO A 107 14.20 13.77 7.36
C PRO A 107 15.35 13.15 6.56
N ASN A 108 15.37 11.83 6.44
CA ASN A 108 16.44 11.14 5.76
C ASN A 108 16.28 11.31 4.24
N PRO A 109 17.37 11.62 3.51
CA PRO A 109 17.33 11.52 2.06
C PRO A 109 17.10 10.06 1.66
N LEU A 110 16.33 9.88 0.59
CA LEU A 110 16.24 8.56 -0.02
C LEU A 110 17.58 8.16 -0.65
N PRO A 111 17.86 6.86 -0.80
CA PRO A 111 19.01 6.41 -1.56
C PRO A 111 19.02 7.06 -2.95
N PRO A 112 20.21 7.38 -3.50
CA PRO A 112 20.29 7.99 -4.82
C PRO A 112 19.58 7.10 -5.85
N PRO A 113 18.98 7.71 -6.88
CA PRO A 113 18.31 6.93 -7.90
C PRO A 113 19.31 6.01 -8.61
N PRO A 114 18.87 4.88 -9.18
CA PRO A 114 19.72 4.05 -10.01
C PRO A 114 20.41 4.88 -11.11
N PRO A 115 21.62 4.49 -11.59
CA PRO A 115 22.31 5.19 -12.67
C PRO A 115 21.39 5.44 -13.88
N ALA A 116 21.59 6.53 -14.63
CA ALA A 116 20.78 6.84 -15.83
C ALA A 116 20.66 5.66 -16.82
N ALA A 117 21.69 4.82 -16.90
CA ALA A 117 21.74 3.63 -17.73
C ALA A 117 20.91 2.43 -17.21
N ALA A 118 20.51 2.43 -15.94
CA ALA A 118 19.63 1.41 -15.39
C ALA A 118 18.20 1.62 -15.89
N ALA A 119 17.63 0.57 -16.49
CA ALA A 119 16.27 0.61 -17.02
C ALA A 119 15.26 0.88 -15.88
N ALA A 120 14.30 1.78 -16.14
CA ALA A 120 13.16 1.99 -15.26
C ALA A 120 12.33 0.70 -15.14
N HIS A 121 11.79 0.42 -13.96
CA HIS A 121 10.81 -0.66 -13.82
C HIS A 121 9.49 -0.20 -14.44
N ALA A 122 9.03 -0.89 -15.48
CA ALA A 122 7.76 -0.56 -16.14
C ALA A 122 6.57 -0.62 -15.17
N LEU A 123 6.59 -1.58 -14.23
CA LEU A 123 5.58 -1.74 -13.20
C LEU A 123 6.24 -2.21 -11.89
N CYS A 124 5.91 -1.55 -10.80
CA CYS A 124 6.23 -1.95 -9.43
C CYS A 124 4.93 -2.27 -8.67
N ALA A 125 5.04 -2.95 -7.54
CA ALA A 125 3.92 -3.16 -6.63
C ALA A 125 4.25 -2.68 -5.22
N CYS A 126 3.27 -2.09 -4.56
CA CYS A 126 3.36 -1.63 -3.19
C CYS A 126 2.22 -2.24 -2.37
N THR A 127 2.57 -2.85 -1.25
CA THR A 127 1.60 -3.47 -0.34
C THR A 127 1.95 -3.17 1.11
N MET A 128 0.94 -3.17 1.98
CA MET A 128 1.11 -3.11 3.43
C MET A 128 0.40 -4.29 4.05
N LEU A 129 1.10 -5.02 4.92
CA LEU A 129 0.58 -6.23 5.52
C LEU A 129 0.96 -6.37 6.99
N ARG A 130 0.17 -7.16 7.71
CA ARG A 130 0.54 -7.75 9.00
C ARG A 130 0.18 -9.22 8.96
N ASN A 131 1.13 -10.08 9.30
CA ASN A 131 0.90 -11.53 9.46
C ASN A 131 0.28 -12.18 8.21
N GLN A 132 0.83 -11.87 7.04
CA GLN A 132 0.40 -12.42 5.74
C GLN A 132 1.57 -13.05 4.95
N ALA A 133 2.67 -13.43 5.62
CA ALA A 133 3.87 -13.99 5.00
C ALA A 133 3.57 -15.20 4.12
N ARG A 134 2.60 -16.04 4.53
CA ARG A 134 2.17 -17.23 3.79
C ARG A 134 1.69 -16.94 2.36
N PHE A 135 1.18 -15.74 2.08
CA PHE A 135 0.66 -15.37 0.75
C PHE A 135 1.72 -14.68 -0.11
N LEU A 136 2.80 -14.17 0.51
CA LEU A 136 3.76 -13.31 -0.16
C LEU A 136 4.50 -14.04 -1.29
N ARG A 137 4.84 -15.33 -1.11
CA ARG A 137 5.57 -16.09 -2.13
C ARG A 137 4.76 -16.32 -3.38
N GLU A 138 3.50 -16.75 -3.25
CA GLU A 138 2.56 -16.87 -4.36
C GLU A 138 2.38 -15.51 -5.05
N TRP A 139 2.10 -14.47 -4.29
CA TRP A 139 1.83 -13.12 -4.81
C TRP A 139 3.01 -12.53 -5.59
N VAL A 140 4.24 -12.61 -5.06
CA VAL A 140 5.43 -12.11 -5.77
C VAL A 140 5.74 -12.94 -7.02
N THR A 141 5.73 -14.27 -6.92
CA THR A 141 6.04 -15.16 -8.04
C THR A 141 5.05 -14.98 -9.18
N TYR A 142 3.76 -14.89 -8.85
CA TYR A 142 2.70 -14.62 -9.80
C TYR A 142 2.89 -13.26 -10.50
N HIS A 143 3.05 -12.19 -9.72
CA HIS A 143 3.12 -10.83 -10.27
C HIS A 143 4.39 -10.58 -11.08
N ALA A 144 5.47 -11.31 -10.81
CA ALA A 144 6.67 -11.29 -11.64
C ALA A 144 6.36 -11.70 -13.08
N ARG A 145 5.58 -12.78 -13.27
CA ARG A 145 5.12 -13.24 -14.59
C ARG A 145 4.14 -12.27 -15.25
N VAL A 146 3.31 -11.61 -14.46
CA VAL A 146 2.38 -10.57 -14.95
C VAL A 146 3.13 -9.33 -15.46
N GLY A 147 4.32 -9.06 -14.91
CA GLY A 147 5.22 -8.02 -15.40
C GLY A 147 5.73 -7.04 -14.33
N VAL A 148 5.39 -7.25 -13.05
CA VAL A 148 5.95 -6.48 -11.93
C VAL A 148 7.44 -6.78 -11.82
N GLY A 149 8.25 -5.72 -11.75
CA GLY A 149 9.71 -5.84 -11.67
C GLY A 149 10.28 -5.61 -10.27
N ARG A 150 9.54 -4.96 -9.38
CA ARG A 150 10.01 -4.58 -8.05
C ARG A 150 8.85 -4.44 -7.05
N TRP A 151 9.12 -4.82 -5.80
CA TRP A 151 8.13 -4.83 -4.71
C TRP A 151 8.58 -4.01 -3.51
N PHE A 152 7.64 -3.23 -2.98
CA PHE A 152 7.77 -2.53 -1.71
C PHE A 152 6.77 -3.13 -0.71
N VAL A 153 7.29 -3.84 0.29
CA VAL A 153 6.50 -4.54 1.31
C VAL A 153 6.58 -3.76 2.62
N TYR A 154 5.49 -3.10 2.99
CA TYR A 154 5.36 -2.40 4.26
C TYR A 154 4.89 -3.36 5.34
N ASP A 155 5.78 -3.66 6.27
CA ASP A 155 5.54 -4.59 7.36
C ASP A 155 4.98 -3.86 8.58
N ASN A 156 3.69 -4.06 8.86
CA ASN A 156 2.99 -3.48 10.01
C ASN A 156 3.17 -4.29 11.30
N ASN A 157 4.43 -4.59 11.60
CA ASN A 157 4.88 -5.35 12.77
C ASN A 157 4.37 -6.80 12.77
N SER A 158 4.76 -7.55 11.74
CA SER A 158 4.45 -8.97 11.59
C SER A 158 5.33 -9.86 12.47
N ASP A 159 4.77 -10.98 12.92
CA ASP A 159 5.44 -12.00 13.76
C ASP A 159 5.35 -13.42 13.17
N ASP A 160 4.94 -13.54 11.89
CA ASP A 160 4.67 -14.80 11.20
C ASP A 160 5.82 -15.27 10.27
N GLY A 161 7.04 -14.79 10.50
CA GLY A 161 8.21 -15.14 9.68
C GLY A 161 8.31 -14.39 8.35
N LEU A 162 7.62 -13.24 8.21
CA LEU A 162 7.72 -12.38 7.03
C LEU A 162 9.16 -12.06 6.62
N GLU A 163 10.03 -11.77 7.57
CA GLU A 163 11.44 -11.45 7.30
C GLU A 163 12.17 -12.58 6.57
N LEU A 164 11.99 -13.83 7.03
CA LEU A 164 12.57 -15.00 6.39
C LEU A 164 11.98 -15.22 4.99
N THR A 165 10.67 -14.97 4.84
CA THR A 165 9.99 -15.08 3.54
C THR A 165 10.54 -14.06 2.54
N VAL A 166 10.72 -12.81 2.95
CA VAL A 166 11.33 -11.77 2.12
C VAL A 166 12.77 -12.13 1.76
N ALA A 167 13.58 -12.59 2.74
CA ALA A 167 14.95 -13.01 2.48
C ALA A 167 15.05 -14.15 1.46
N SER A 168 14.13 -15.13 1.55
CA SER A 168 14.01 -16.24 0.60
C SER A 168 13.62 -15.78 -0.81
N LEU A 169 12.73 -14.79 -0.93
CA LEU A 169 12.38 -14.20 -2.23
C LEU A 169 13.56 -13.44 -2.85
N VAL A 170 14.28 -12.65 -2.04
CA VAL A 170 15.48 -11.93 -2.49
C VAL A 170 16.56 -12.91 -2.94
N SER A 171 16.81 -13.99 -2.19
CA SER A 171 17.78 -15.02 -2.61
C SER A 171 17.35 -15.79 -3.87
N SER A 172 16.05 -15.83 -4.16
CA SER A 172 15.50 -16.38 -5.41
C SER A 172 15.57 -15.39 -6.59
N GLY A 173 16.14 -14.20 -6.40
CA GLY A 173 16.37 -13.20 -7.46
C GLY A 173 15.26 -12.16 -7.62
N PHE A 174 14.27 -12.11 -6.73
CA PHE A 174 13.23 -11.07 -6.78
C PHE A 174 13.70 -9.76 -6.13
N GLU A 175 13.41 -8.62 -6.75
CA GLU A 175 13.68 -7.29 -6.16
C GLU A 175 12.59 -6.89 -5.14
N VAL A 176 12.65 -7.49 -3.95
CA VAL A 176 11.71 -7.22 -2.86
C VAL A 176 12.39 -6.41 -1.76
N THR A 177 11.82 -5.25 -1.41
CA THR A 177 12.28 -4.45 -0.28
C THR A 177 11.23 -4.48 0.84
N ARG A 178 11.63 -4.92 2.04
CA ARG A 178 10.84 -4.79 3.26
C ARG A 178 11.09 -3.44 3.91
N HIS A 179 10.01 -2.74 4.26
CA HIS A 179 10.02 -1.50 5.04
C HIS A 179 9.30 -1.75 6.36
N ALA A 180 10.02 -1.63 7.48
CA ALA A 180 9.39 -1.66 8.80
C ALA A 180 8.46 -0.45 8.94
N TRP A 181 7.17 -0.70 9.19
CA TRP A 181 6.14 0.33 9.30
C TRP A 181 5.23 0.05 10.49
N PRO A 182 5.74 0.13 11.74
CA PRO A 182 5.04 -0.36 12.94
C PRO A 182 3.87 0.52 13.40
N TRP A 183 3.45 1.49 12.58
CA TRP A 183 2.47 2.52 12.94
C TRP A 183 1.04 2.00 12.71
N VAL A 184 0.23 1.97 13.76
CA VAL A 184 -1.16 1.45 13.71
C VAL A 184 -2.04 2.36 12.86
N LYS A 185 -2.87 1.79 11.97
CA LYS A 185 -3.84 2.54 11.14
C LYS A 185 -3.15 3.68 10.37
N THR A 186 -2.27 3.31 9.44
CA THR A 186 -1.42 4.26 8.67
C THR A 186 -1.21 3.81 7.21
N GLN A 187 -2.12 3.02 6.64
CA GLN A 187 -1.96 2.48 5.28
C GLN A 187 -1.75 3.58 4.24
N GLU A 188 -2.56 4.63 4.29
CA GLU A 188 -2.51 5.79 3.40
C GLU A 188 -1.17 6.53 3.50
N ALA A 189 -0.64 6.67 4.71
CA ALA A 189 0.68 7.25 4.95
C ALA A 189 1.81 6.35 4.43
N GLY A 190 1.72 5.04 4.66
CA GLY A 190 2.69 4.07 4.14
C GLY A 190 2.70 4.03 2.61
N PHE A 191 1.53 4.11 1.97
CA PHE A 191 1.43 4.18 0.51
C PHE A 191 1.94 5.52 -0.04
N ALA A 192 1.73 6.64 0.65
CA ALA A 192 2.36 7.91 0.29
C ALA A 192 3.89 7.86 0.42
N HIS A 193 4.43 7.28 1.49
CA HIS A 193 5.87 7.03 1.65
C HIS A 193 6.40 6.12 0.54
N CYS A 194 5.62 5.10 0.16
CA CYS A 194 5.93 4.19 -0.94
C CYS A 194 5.96 4.88 -2.30
N ALA A 195 5.01 5.78 -2.56
CA ALA A 195 4.93 6.52 -3.81
C ALA A 195 6.19 7.35 -4.06
N VAL A 196 6.71 8.03 -3.03
CA VAL A 196 7.96 8.81 -3.12
C VAL A 196 9.15 7.88 -3.38
N ARG A 197 9.23 6.74 -2.67
CA ARG A 197 10.28 5.73 -2.89
C ARG A 197 10.24 5.09 -4.27
N ALA A 198 9.05 4.81 -4.78
CA ALA A 198 8.86 4.21 -6.09
C ALA A 198 9.28 5.17 -7.20
N ARG A 199 9.01 6.48 -7.04
CA ARG A 199 9.53 7.51 -7.95
C ARG A 199 11.07 7.54 -7.94
N GLN A 200 11.68 7.59 -6.75
CA GLN A 200 13.15 7.52 -6.59
C GLN A 200 13.75 6.27 -7.26
N ALA A 201 13.06 5.14 -7.11
CA ALA A 201 13.43 3.86 -7.69
C ALA A 201 13.13 3.73 -9.19
N ARG A 202 12.64 4.80 -9.84
CA ARG A 202 12.26 4.84 -11.26
C ARG A 202 11.22 3.79 -11.66
N CYS A 203 10.19 3.63 -10.83
CA CYS A 203 8.99 2.91 -11.22
C CYS A 203 8.12 3.80 -12.13
N ALA A 204 7.88 3.37 -13.37
CA ALA A 204 7.01 4.09 -14.31
C ALA A 204 5.53 4.02 -13.85
N TRP A 205 5.14 2.89 -13.29
CA TRP A 205 3.83 2.61 -12.71
C TRP A 205 3.97 1.86 -11.39
N VAL A 206 3.03 2.05 -10.48
CA VAL A 206 2.96 1.36 -9.19
C VAL A 206 1.53 0.87 -8.96
N ALA A 207 1.38 -0.45 -8.83
CA ALA A 207 0.15 -1.05 -8.33
C ALA A 207 0.13 -0.96 -6.80
N PHE A 208 -0.86 -0.28 -6.25
CA PHE A 208 -1.11 -0.25 -4.81
C PHE A 208 -2.16 -1.31 -4.50
N THR A 209 -1.74 -2.50 -4.06
CA THR A 209 -2.63 -3.66 -3.91
C THR A 209 -2.31 -4.44 -2.64
N ASP A 210 -3.31 -5.14 -2.13
CA ASP A 210 -3.13 -6.05 -1.01
C ASP A 210 -2.50 -7.38 -1.49
N VAL A 211 -1.90 -8.15 -0.57
CA VAL A 211 -1.20 -9.41 -0.92
C VAL A 211 -2.16 -10.53 -1.33
N ASP A 212 -3.45 -10.35 -1.10
CA ASP A 212 -4.55 -11.23 -1.55
C ASP A 212 -5.24 -10.71 -2.82
N GLU A 213 -4.63 -9.75 -3.55
CA GLU A 213 -5.13 -9.18 -4.79
C GLU A 213 -4.24 -9.51 -5.99
N PHE A 214 -4.84 -10.09 -7.02
CA PHE A 214 -4.13 -10.64 -8.18
C PHE A 214 -4.62 -9.98 -9.47
N LEU A 215 -3.71 -9.32 -10.19
CA LEU A 215 -3.97 -8.79 -11.54
C LEU A 215 -4.11 -9.95 -12.52
N TYR A 216 -5.30 -10.14 -13.09
CA TYR A 216 -5.61 -11.18 -14.05
C TYR A 216 -5.97 -10.57 -15.41
N LEU A 217 -5.40 -11.14 -16.48
CA LEU A 217 -5.67 -10.74 -17.86
C LEU A 217 -6.40 -11.89 -18.57
N PRO A 218 -7.74 -11.84 -18.72
CA PRO A 218 -8.51 -12.96 -19.28
C PRO A 218 -8.07 -13.38 -20.68
N ASN A 219 -7.59 -12.43 -21.49
CA ASN A 219 -7.13 -12.66 -22.85
C ASN A 219 -5.61 -12.83 -22.98
N VAL A 220 -4.89 -13.11 -21.89
CA VAL A 220 -3.42 -13.23 -21.87
C VAL A 220 -2.85 -14.19 -22.91
N ASN A 221 -3.58 -15.26 -23.27
CA ASN A 221 -3.14 -16.21 -24.29
C ASN A 221 -3.09 -15.62 -25.71
N ARG A 222 -3.75 -14.47 -25.94
CA ARG A 222 -3.69 -13.72 -27.20
C ARG A 222 -2.53 -12.71 -27.21
N MET A 223 -1.84 -12.55 -26.09
CA MET A 223 -0.73 -11.61 -25.95
C MET A 223 0.58 -12.32 -26.28
N THR A 224 1.47 -11.63 -26.99
CA THR A 224 2.78 -12.17 -27.38
C THR A 224 3.87 -11.84 -26.36
N SER A 225 3.61 -10.92 -25.43
CA SER A 225 4.58 -10.46 -24.44
C SER A 225 4.77 -11.45 -23.28
N PRO A 226 6.01 -11.71 -22.84
CA PRO A 226 6.28 -12.44 -21.60
C PRO A 226 5.92 -11.64 -20.33
N ALA A 227 5.53 -10.37 -20.47
CA ALA A 227 5.13 -9.48 -19.38
C ALA A 227 3.88 -8.68 -19.78
N PRO A 228 2.68 -9.30 -19.70
CA PRO A 228 1.47 -8.78 -20.33
C PRO A 228 1.04 -7.40 -19.81
N MET A 229 1.16 -7.11 -18.50
CA MET A 229 0.81 -5.78 -17.99
C MET A 229 1.73 -4.68 -18.52
N ARG A 230 2.99 -5.00 -18.89
CA ARG A 230 3.88 -3.98 -19.47
C ARG A 230 3.38 -3.52 -20.83
N GLU A 231 2.80 -4.42 -21.62
CA GLU A 231 2.20 -4.11 -22.92
C GLU A 231 0.97 -3.20 -22.75
N VAL A 232 0.07 -3.56 -21.81
CA VAL A 232 -1.12 -2.76 -21.46
C VAL A 232 -0.72 -1.36 -20.99
N LEU A 233 0.32 -1.24 -20.17
CA LEU A 233 0.74 0.05 -19.61
C LEU A 233 1.56 0.91 -20.60
N ALA A 234 2.23 0.28 -21.57
CA ALA A 234 3.03 0.97 -22.59
C ALA A 234 2.17 1.69 -23.63
N ARG A 235 0.97 1.19 -23.92
CA ARG A 235 0.03 1.82 -24.88
C ARG A 235 -0.70 3.05 -24.32
N LEU A 236 -0.59 3.32 -23.01
CA LEU A 236 -1.33 4.41 -22.37
C LEU A 236 -0.67 5.78 -22.63
N PRO A 237 -1.47 6.82 -22.92
CA PRO A 237 -0.96 8.17 -23.10
C PRO A 237 -0.19 8.66 -21.87
N ARG A 238 0.79 9.55 -22.10
CA ARG A 238 1.61 10.14 -21.03
C ARG A 238 0.77 10.91 -19.99
N MET A 239 -0.34 11.51 -20.41
CA MET A 239 -1.23 12.26 -19.52
C MET A 239 -2.13 11.38 -18.64
N ILE A 240 -2.14 10.06 -18.84
CA ILE A 240 -2.84 9.14 -17.93
C ILE A 240 -1.95 8.86 -16.72
N GLY A 241 -2.37 9.34 -15.56
CA GLY A 241 -1.70 9.17 -14.27
C GLY A 241 -2.27 8.03 -13.42
N GLU A 242 -3.50 7.60 -13.70
CA GLU A 242 -4.21 6.54 -12.98
C GLU A 242 -4.82 5.54 -13.97
N VAL A 243 -4.63 4.25 -13.72
CA VAL A 243 -5.33 3.17 -14.41
C VAL A 243 -6.24 2.49 -13.41
N ARG A 244 -7.54 2.46 -13.72
CA ARG A 244 -8.57 1.87 -12.88
C ARG A 244 -8.95 0.50 -13.40
N VAL A 245 -8.81 -0.50 -12.55
CA VAL A 245 -9.03 -1.91 -12.87
C VAL A 245 -10.20 -2.41 -12.04
N ALA A 246 -11.22 -2.98 -12.69
CA ALA A 246 -12.35 -3.57 -11.98
C ALA A 246 -11.89 -4.69 -11.03
N CYS A 247 -12.62 -4.90 -9.94
CA CYS A 247 -12.25 -5.87 -8.91
C CYS A 247 -13.39 -6.87 -8.65
N HIS A 248 -13.05 -8.15 -8.54
CA HIS A 248 -13.96 -9.22 -8.15
C HIS A 248 -13.59 -9.78 -6.78
N SER A 249 -14.58 -9.94 -5.90
CA SER A 249 -14.38 -10.52 -4.58
C SER A 249 -14.66 -12.01 -4.56
N PHE A 250 -13.61 -12.78 -4.30
CA PHE A 250 -13.64 -14.23 -4.20
C PHE A 250 -14.02 -14.70 -2.79
N GLY A 251 -14.78 -15.80 -2.77
CA GLY A 251 -15.26 -16.47 -1.58
C GLY A 251 -14.46 -17.72 -1.20
N PRO A 252 -14.76 -18.35 -0.04
CA PRO A 252 -14.00 -19.49 0.47
C PRO A 252 -14.11 -20.74 -0.41
N SER A 253 -15.04 -20.80 -1.38
CA SER A 253 -15.14 -21.88 -2.37
C SER A 253 -15.29 -23.27 -1.73
N GLY A 254 -16.10 -23.36 -0.67
CA GLY A 254 -16.30 -24.60 0.11
C GLY A 254 -15.14 -24.97 1.01
N ARG A 255 -14.10 -24.13 1.14
CA ARG A 255 -12.91 -24.43 1.94
C ARG A 255 -13.06 -23.94 3.37
N ILE A 256 -12.78 -24.84 4.31
CA ILE A 256 -12.68 -24.55 5.75
C ILE A 256 -11.26 -24.20 6.20
N ARG A 257 -10.25 -24.42 5.35
CA ARG A 257 -8.84 -24.11 5.59
C ARG A 257 -8.25 -23.32 4.44
N ALA A 258 -7.18 -22.57 4.72
CA ALA A 258 -6.35 -21.94 3.72
C ALA A 258 -5.84 -23.00 2.73
N PRO A 259 -6.00 -22.80 1.41
CA PRO A 259 -5.54 -23.75 0.42
C PRO A 259 -4.01 -23.87 0.44
N ALA A 260 -3.50 -25.09 0.64
CA ALA A 260 -2.05 -25.33 0.65
C ALA A 260 -1.36 -24.96 -0.67
N ARG A 261 -2.09 -25.04 -1.78
CA ARG A 261 -1.60 -24.71 -3.13
C ARG A 261 -1.69 -23.22 -3.47
N GLY A 262 -2.12 -22.38 -2.54
CA GLY A 262 -2.31 -20.95 -2.77
C GLY A 262 -3.75 -20.54 -3.05
N VAL A 263 -4.02 -19.25 -2.85
CA VAL A 263 -5.36 -18.66 -2.94
C VAL A 263 -5.89 -18.70 -4.37
N THR A 264 -5.00 -18.56 -5.36
CA THR A 264 -5.39 -18.50 -6.78
C THR A 264 -5.97 -19.80 -7.31
N VAL A 265 -5.52 -20.93 -6.76
CA VAL A 265 -5.99 -22.27 -7.15
C VAL A 265 -7.09 -22.77 -6.23
N GLY A 266 -7.05 -22.40 -4.95
CA GLY A 266 -7.95 -22.92 -3.95
C GLY A 266 -9.31 -22.22 -3.89
N TYR A 267 -9.38 -20.95 -4.28
CA TYR A 267 -10.61 -20.15 -4.29
C TYR A 267 -11.03 -19.86 -5.74
N THR A 268 -12.20 -20.37 -6.12
CA THR A 268 -12.70 -20.40 -7.52
C THR A 268 -14.19 -20.04 -7.62
N CYS A 269 -14.73 -19.42 -6.58
CA CYS A 269 -16.05 -18.82 -6.60
C CYS A 269 -15.93 -17.36 -6.18
N ARG A 270 -16.86 -16.52 -6.64
CA ARG A 270 -16.90 -15.11 -6.28
C ARG A 270 -18.32 -14.56 -6.24
N LEU A 271 -18.45 -13.34 -5.72
CA LEU A 271 -19.65 -12.53 -5.90
C LEU A 271 -19.84 -12.16 -7.38
N ALA A 272 -21.10 -12.09 -7.81
CA ALA A 272 -21.47 -11.70 -9.17
C ALA A 272 -21.17 -10.22 -9.43
N SER A 273 -21.54 -9.38 -8.46
CA SER A 273 -21.31 -7.93 -8.54
C SER A 273 -19.84 -7.60 -8.27
N PRO A 274 -19.20 -6.76 -9.10
CA PRO A 274 -17.83 -6.31 -8.87
C PRO A 274 -17.78 -5.31 -7.69
N GLU A 275 -16.61 -5.20 -7.09
CA GLU A 275 -16.29 -4.17 -6.10
C GLU A 275 -15.85 -2.86 -6.75
N ARG A 276 -15.47 -1.88 -5.90
CA ARG A 276 -14.75 -0.70 -6.35
C ARG A 276 -13.46 -1.12 -7.05
N HIS A 277 -13.07 -0.34 -8.06
CA HIS A 277 -11.86 -0.56 -8.82
C HIS A 277 -10.61 -0.41 -7.92
N LYS A 278 -9.52 -1.03 -8.34
CA LYS A 278 -8.17 -0.83 -7.81
C LYS A 278 -7.38 0.03 -8.78
N SER A 279 -6.32 0.68 -8.32
CA SER A 279 -5.55 1.57 -9.19
C SER A 279 -4.09 1.21 -9.31
N ILE A 280 -3.58 1.47 -10.51
CA ILE A 280 -2.17 1.49 -10.83
C ILE A 280 -1.83 2.94 -11.17
N MET A 281 -0.91 3.54 -10.43
CA MET A 281 -0.61 4.97 -10.52
C MET A 281 0.75 5.21 -11.15
N ARG A 282 0.89 6.28 -11.94
CA ARG A 282 2.22 6.83 -12.27
C ARG A 282 2.69 7.67 -11.09
N PRO A 283 3.83 7.35 -10.43
CA PRO A 283 4.33 8.16 -9.31
C PRO A 283 4.60 9.62 -9.65
N GLU A 284 4.91 9.92 -10.91
CA GLU A 284 5.13 11.29 -11.39
C GLU A 284 3.86 12.12 -11.58
N ALA A 285 2.72 11.45 -11.73
CA ALA A 285 1.42 12.09 -11.92
C ALA A 285 0.71 12.43 -10.60
N LEU A 286 1.28 12.03 -9.46
CA LEU A 286 0.68 12.27 -8.16
C LEU A 286 0.78 13.74 -7.76
N ASP A 287 -0.29 14.25 -7.15
CA ASP A 287 -0.30 15.58 -6.56
C ASP A 287 0.73 15.69 -5.43
N GLY A 288 1.33 16.88 -5.26
CA GLY A 288 2.36 17.12 -4.26
C GLY A 288 1.91 16.83 -2.83
N SER A 289 0.60 16.92 -2.54
CA SER A 289 0.05 16.61 -1.21
C SER A 289 0.01 15.12 -0.88
N LEU A 290 0.12 14.23 -1.88
CA LEU A 290 0.04 12.77 -1.74
C LEU A 290 -1.25 12.25 -1.07
N VAL A 291 -2.31 13.06 -1.07
CA VAL A 291 -3.63 12.68 -0.55
C VAL A 291 -4.12 11.43 -1.25
N ASN A 292 -4.56 10.44 -0.48
CA ASN A 292 -5.01 9.17 -1.03
C ASN A 292 -6.12 8.51 -0.21
N VAL A 293 -6.84 7.59 -0.87
CA VAL A 293 -7.87 6.70 -0.31
C VAL A 293 -7.43 5.27 -0.57
N VAL A 294 -6.36 4.87 0.12
CA VAL A 294 -5.70 3.58 -0.04
C VAL A 294 -5.20 3.37 -1.47
N HIS A 295 -6.02 2.81 -2.36
CA HIS A 295 -5.63 2.48 -3.73
C HIS A 295 -5.79 3.64 -4.72
N HIS A 296 -6.27 4.81 -4.30
CA HIS A 296 -6.44 5.99 -5.17
C HIS A 296 -5.67 7.18 -4.62
N PHE A 297 -4.88 7.84 -5.45
CA PHE A 297 -4.25 9.11 -5.08
C PHE A 297 -4.89 10.26 -5.85
N ARG A 298 -4.87 11.45 -5.25
CA ARG A 298 -5.10 12.68 -6.00
C ARG A 298 -4.01 12.83 -7.07
N LEU A 299 -4.43 13.06 -8.30
CA LEU A 299 -3.54 13.37 -9.42
C LEU A 299 -3.21 14.86 -9.43
N GLY A 300 -2.01 15.20 -9.88
CA GLY A 300 -1.60 16.57 -10.17
C GLY A 300 -2.27 17.10 -11.44
N ASP A 301 -2.21 18.41 -11.61
CA ASP A 301 -2.88 19.10 -12.73
C ASP A 301 -2.42 18.55 -14.10
N GLY A 302 -3.40 18.41 -15.00
CA GLY A 302 -3.20 17.92 -16.36
C GLY A 302 -3.23 16.39 -16.49
N TYR A 303 -3.15 15.63 -15.40
CA TYR A 303 -3.25 14.17 -15.47
C TYR A 303 -4.70 13.68 -15.35
N GLY A 304 -5.03 12.65 -16.14
CA GLY A 304 -6.31 11.96 -16.13
C GLY A 304 -6.20 10.51 -15.67
N TYR A 305 -7.34 9.82 -15.67
CA TYR A 305 -7.43 8.38 -15.42
C TYR A 305 -7.99 7.64 -16.63
N GLU A 306 -7.66 6.37 -16.76
CA GLU A 306 -8.23 5.45 -17.76
C GLU A 306 -8.88 4.27 -17.03
N ASN A 307 -10.11 3.90 -17.40
CA ASN A 307 -10.74 2.67 -16.92
C ASN A 307 -10.42 1.54 -17.90
N LEU A 308 -9.81 0.45 -17.44
CA LEU A 308 -9.61 -0.72 -18.29
C LEU A 308 -10.87 -1.57 -18.36
N GLU A 309 -11.12 -2.13 -19.54
CA GLU A 309 -12.17 -3.09 -19.76
C GLU A 309 -11.87 -4.39 -19.00
N ARG A 310 -12.90 -5.01 -18.42
CA ARG A 310 -12.75 -6.27 -17.64
C ARG A 310 -12.17 -7.42 -18.47
N ALA A 311 -12.41 -7.41 -19.77
CA ALA A 311 -11.88 -8.40 -20.70
C ALA A 311 -10.36 -8.23 -20.93
N GLU A 312 -9.80 -7.07 -20.62
CA GLU A 312 -8.38 -6.79 -20.73
C GLU A 312 -7.66 -7.09 -19.42
N VAL A 313 -8.09 -6.45 -18.33
CA VAL A 313 -7.51 -6.63 -16.98
C VAL A 313 -8.60 -6.56 -15.92
N VAL A 314 -8.51 -7.45 -14.93
CA VAL A 314 -9.35 -7.44 -13.72
C VAL A 314 -8.49 -7.78 -12.50
N VAL A 315 -8.85 -7.29 -11.34
CA VAL A 315 -8.28 -7.73 -10.06
C VAL A 315 -9.16 -8.81 -9.47
N ASN A 316 -8.57 -9.97 -9.17
CA ASN A 316 -9.18 -10.99 -8.34
C ASN A 316 -8.73 -10.75 -6.89
N HIS A 317 -9.65 -10.29 -6.05
CA HIS A 317 -9.42 -10.04 -4.64
C HIS A 317 -9.95 -11.22 -3.83
N TYR A 318 -9.06 -11.97 -3.20
CA TYR A 318 -9.37 -13.11 -2.33
C TYR A 318 -9.82 -12.63 -0.94
N LYS A 319 -10.85 -11.79 -0.95
CA LYS A 319 -11.34 -11.02 0.19
C LYS A 319 -11.87 -11.89 1.32
N TYR A 320 -12.67 -12.90 0.96
CA TYR A 320 -13.36 -13.79 1.89
C TYR A 320 -12.71 -15.17 1.86
N GLN A 321 -11.57 -15.29 2.53
CA GLN A 321 -10.84 -16.54 2.66
C GLN A 321 -11.52 -17.48 3.67
N ALA A 322 -10.98 -18.70 3.81
CA ALA A 322 -11.37 -19.63 4.87
C ALA A 322 -11.32 -18.94 6.25
N TRP A 323 -12.24 -19.33 7.13
CA TRP A 323 -12.48 -18.61 8.39
C TRP A 323 -11.22 -18.45 9.25
N GLU A 324 -10.38 -19.48 9.29
CA GLU A 324 -9.12 -19.47 10.05
C GLU A 324 -8.19 -18.30 9.67
N VAL A 325 -8.26 -17.82 8.43
CA VAL A 325 -7.52 -16.64 7.96
C VAL A 325 -8.38 -15.38 8.13
N PHE A 326 -9.65 -15.45 7.73
CA PHE A 326 -10.53 -14.28 7.70
C PHE A 326 -10.70 -13.64 9.08
N LYS A 327 -10.77 -14.45 10.15
CA LYS A 327 -10.95 -13.98 11.53
C LYS A 327 -9.87 -13.00 11.99
N GLU A 328 -8.68 -13.03 11.42
CA GLU A 328 -7.61 -12.09 11.75
C GLU A 328 -7.99 -10.63 11.47
N LYS A 329 -8.89 -10.39 10.51
CA LYS A 329 -9.43 -9.06 10.18
C LYS A 329 -10.23 -8.42 11.32
N PHE A 330 -10.64 -9.19 12.34
CA PHE A 330 -11.31 -8.69 13.54
C PHE A 330 -10.37 -8.08 14.56
N TYR A 331 -9.10 -8.49 14.59
CA TYR A 331 -8.16 -8.12 15.65
C TYR A 331 -7.24 -6.97 15.27
N ARG A 332 -6.91 -6.80 13.99
CA ARG A 332 -6.18 -5.62 13.52
C ARG A 332 -6.47 -5.30 12.07
N ARG A 333 -6.70 -4.01 11.77
CA ARG A 333 -6.70 -3.47 10.42
C ARG A 333 -5.53 -2.50 10.21
N VAL A 334 -5.05 -2.45 8.97
CA VAL A 334 -3.96 -1.55 8.56
C VAL A 334 -4.47 -0.22 8.03
N ALA A 335 -5.65 -0.21 7.39
CA ALA A 335 -6.30 0.98 6.82
C ALA A 335 -6.61 2.03 7.89
N THR A 336 -6.35 3.31 7.60
CA THR A 336 -6.41 4.38 8.61
C THR A 336 -7.84 4.73 9.00
N TYR A 337 -8.74 4.80 8.02
CA TYR A 337 -10.11 5.29 8.21
C TYR A 337 -11.16 4.20 8.31
N VAL A 338 -10.74 2.94 8.35
CA VAL A 338 -11.67 1.82 8.52
C VAL A 338 -11.78 1.49 10.00
N ALA A 339 -13.02 1.50 10.50
CA ALA A 339 -13.31 1.18 11.88
C ALA A 339 -12.94 -0.26 12.23
N ASP A 340 -12.60 -0.48 13.50
CA ASP A 340 -12.37 -1.84 13.98
C ASP A 340 -13.70 -2.59 14.03
N TRP A 341 -13.66 -3.86 13.68
CA TRP A 341 -14.88 -4.67 13.59
C TRP A 341 -15.57 -4.89 14.92
N GLN A 342 -14.83 -4.72 16.01
CA GLN A 342 -15.33 -4.77 17.38
C GLN A 342 -16.23 -3.56 17.72
N GLU A 343 -16.22 -2.50 16.90
CA GLU A 343 -17.06 -1.33 17.11
C GLU A 343 -18.50 -1.54 16.60
N LYS A 344 -19.47 -1.48 17.51
CA LYS A 344 -20.91 -1.67 17.22
C LYS A 344 -21.49 -0.62 16.26
N GLY A 345 -20.91 0.59 16.21
CA GLY A 345 -21.44 1.70 15.41
C GLY A 345 -21.32 1.53 13.88
N ASN A 346 -20.58 0.53 13.41
CA ASN A 346 -20.21 0.38 11.98
C ASN A 346 -20.68 -0.93 11.33
N GLU A 347 -21.63 -1.65 11.94
CA GLU A 347 -22.13 -2.95 11.45
C GLU A 347 -22.68 -2.93 10.02
N GLY A 348 -23.25 -1.81 9.58
CA GLY A 348 -23.76 -1.63 8.21
C GLY A 348 -22.73 -1.19 7.16
N SER A 349 -21.44 -1.06 7.50
CA SER A 349 -20.43 -0.60 6.55
C SER A 349 -20.17 -1.63 5.44
N LYS A 350 -19.96 -1.14 4.20
CA LYS A 350 -19.49 -1.96 3.06
C LYS A 350 -18.07 -2.52 3.25
N ASP A 351 -17.34 -2.01 4.25
CA ASP A 351 -16.01 -2.50 4.63
C ASP A 351 -16.06 -3.74 5.54
N ARG A 352 -17.27 -4.14 5.97
CA ARG A 352 -17.55 -5.36 6.71
C ARG A 352 -18.04 -6.48 5.79
N ALA A 353 -17.81 -7.73 6.19
CA ALA A 353 -18.44 -8.85 5.51
C ALA A 353 -19.92 -8.89 5.92
N PRO A 354 -20.82 -9.01 4.94
CA PRO A 354 -22.25 -9.16 5.20
C PRO A 354 -22.54 -10.33 6.16
N GLY A 355 -23.43 -10.09 7.12
CA GLY A 355 -23.90 -11.13 8.05
C GLY A 355 -22.91 -11.54 9.14
N LEU A 356 -21.92 -10.68 9.47
CA LEU A 356 -21.03 -10.87 10.63
C LEU A 356 -21.25 -9.77 11.68
N GLY A 357 -21.37 -10.19 12.95
CA GLY A 357 -21.39 -9.32 14.12
C GLY A 357 -20.00 -8.76 14.45
N THR A 358 -19.84 -8.21 15.66
CA THR A 358 -18.58 -7.59 16.13
C THR A 358 -17.55 -8.58 16.68
N GLU A 359 -17.92 -9.85 16.77
CA GLU A 359 -17.09 -10.91 17.34
C GLU A 359 -16.65 -11.91 16.26
N ALA A 360 -15.46 -12.45 16.44
CA ALA A 360 -14.88 -13.45 15.55
C ALA A 360 -15.48 -14.84 15.80
N ILE A 361 -16.78 -14.98 15.51
CA ILE A 361 -17.52 -16.25 15.54
C ILE A 361 -17.77 -16.73 14.11
N GLU A 362 -17.37 -17.97 13.81
CA GLU A 362 -17.56 -18.57 12.49
C GLU A 362 -19.04 -18.84 12.22
N PRO A 363 -19.62 -18.30 11.14
CA PRO A 363 -20.95 -18.74 10.71
C PRO A 363 -20.94 -20.19 10.23
N PRO A 364 -21.97 -21.01 10.54
CA PRO A 364 -22.03 -22.41 10.12
C PRO A 364 -21.90 -22.63 8.60
N ASP A 365 -22.31 -21.64 7.81
CA ASP A 365 -22.31 -21.64 6.35
C ASP A 365 -21.15 -20.86 5.72
N TRP A 366 -20.15 -20.41 6.52
CA TRP A 366 -19.09 -19.52 6.03
C TRP A 366 -18.39 -20.03 4.77
N ALA A 367 -18.06 -21.33 4.75
CA ALA A 367 -17.36 -21.96 3.64
C ALA A 367 -18.13 -21.86 2.31
N GLN A 368 -19.46 -21.73 2.35
CA GLN A 368 -20.33 -21.63 1.17
C GLN A 368 -20.72 -20.19 0.82
N ARG A 369 -20.42 -19.20 1.67
CA ARG A 369 -20.76 -17.79 1.42
C ARG A 369 -19.94 -17.20 0.28
N PHE A 370 -20.47 -16.14 -0.31
CA PHE A 370 -19.81 -15.34 -1.35
C PHE A 370 -19.42 -16.12 -2.63
N CYS A 371 -20.14 -17.23 -2.89
CA CYS A 371 -19.97 -18.09 -4.07
C CYS A 371 -21.17 -18.00 -5.02
N GLU A 372 -21.40 -16.86 -5.65
CA GLU A 372 -22.52 -16.65 -6.58
C GLU A 372 -22.17 -17.09 -8.02
N VAL A 373 -20.90 -16.94 -8.40
CA VAL A 373 -20.38 -17.28 -9.73
C VAL A 373 -19.18 -18.20 -9.56
N VAL A 374 -19.17 -19.32 -10.30
CA VAL A 374 -17.97 -20.14 -10.46
C VAL A 374 -17.02 -19.44 -11.44
N ASP A 375 -15.81 -19.13 -10.98
CA ASP A 375 -14.79 -18.42 -11.74
C ASP A 375 -13.44 -19.09 -11.58
N THR A 376 -13.04 -19.82 -12.61
CA THR A 376 -11.80 -20.63 -12.63
C THR A 376 -10.72 -20.04 -13.52
N GLY A 377 -10.97 -18.90 -14.18
CA GLY A 377 -10.10 -18.40 -15.25
C GLY A 377 -8.66 -18.19 -14.79
N LEU A 378 -8.48 -17.57 -13.62
CA LEU A 378 -7.17 -17.36 -13.03
C LEU A 378 -6.50 -18.67 -12.57
N ARG A 379 -7.24 -19.58 -11.94
CA ARG A 379 -6.73 -20.92 -11.57
C ARG A 379 -6.20 -21.64 -12.81
N ASP A 380 -6.99 -21.67 -13.88
CA ASP A 380 -6.66 -22.45 -15.08
C ASP A 380 -5.43 -21.85 -15.80
N TRP A 381 -5.24 -20.53 -15.71
CA TRP A 381 -4.00 -19.88 -16.14
C TRP A 381 -2.82 -20.25 -15.22
N VAL A 382 -2.99 -20.14 -13.91
CA VAL A 382 -1.94 -20.43 -12.92
C VAL A 382 -1.43 -21.87 -13.05
N VAL A 383 -2.33 -22.85 -13.11
CA VAL A 383 -1.95 -24.26 -13.25
C VAL A 383 -1.19 -24.49 -14.55
N ARG A 384 -1.57 -23.84 -15.65
CA ARG A 384 -0.85 -23.99 -16.93
C ARG A 384 0.54 -23.37 -16.89
N GLU A 385 0.68 -22.18 -16.31
CA GLU A 385 1.92 -21.40 -16.39
C GLU A 385 2.96 -21.78 -15.32
N PHE A 386 2.52 -22.21 -14.13
CA PHE A 386 3.40 -22.38 -12.97
C PHE A 386 3.51 -23.81 -12.46
N ALA A 387 2.67 -24.75 -12.93
CA ALA A 387 2.78 -26.13 -12.48
C ALA A 387 3.97 -26.80 -13.16
N ASP A 388 4.83 -27.41 -12.37
CA ASP A 388 5.91 -28.25 -12.88
C ASP A 388 5.32 -29.43 -13.68
N PRO A 389 5.74 -29.67 -14.94
CA PRO A 389 5.14 -30.69 -15.80
C PRO A 389 5.26 -32.12 -15.29
N ARG A 390 6.19 -32.41 -14.37
CA ARG A 390 6.44 -33.76 -13.85
C ARG A 390 5.71 -34.01 -12.53
N THR A 391 5.71 -33.02 -11.64
CA THR A 391 5.22 -33.14 -10.26
C THR A 391 3.86 -32.47 -10.06
N GLY A 392 3.46 -31.56 -10.95
CA GLY A 392 2.24 -30.77 -10.84
C GLY A 392 2.27 -29.72 -9.72
N ARG A 393 3.40 -29.57 -9.01
CA ARG A 393 3.58 -28.58 -7.95
C ARG A 393 3.75 -27.19 -8.54
N LEU A 394 3.14 -26.18 -7.91
CA LEU A 394 3.30 -24.79 -8.30
C LEU A 394 4.62 -24.23 -7.75
N ALA A 395 5.15 -23.21 -8.41
CA ALA A 395 6.45 -22.59 -8.08
C ALA A 395 6.58 -22.05 -6.64
N TRP A 396 5.47 -21.85 -5.92
CA TRP A 396 5.43 -21.40 -4.53
C TRP A 396 5.11 -22.50 -3.52
N GLU A 397 4.84 -23.73 -3.97
CA GLU A 397 4.68 -24.89 -3.10
C GLU A 397 6.09 -25.35 -2.66
N VAL A 398 6.51 -24.90 -1.47
CA VAL A 398 7.82 -25.20 -0.86
C VAL A 398 7.81 -26.53 -0.13
#